data_AF-A0A1G1TGW7-F1
#
_entry.id   AF-A0A1G1TGW7-F1
#
_cell.length_a   1.000
_cell.length_b   1.000
_cell.length_c   1.000
_cell.angle_alpha   90.00
_cell.angle_beta   90.00
_cell.angle_gamma   90.00
#
_symmetry.space_group_name_H-M   'P 1'
#
loop_
_entity.id
_entity.type
_entity.pdbx_description
1 polymer ?
#
loop_
_entity_poly.entity_id
_entity_poly.type
_entity_poly.pdbx_seq_one_letter_code
_entity_poly.pdbx_strand_id
1 'polypeptide(L)'
;MRTLLLLLLAGVGLAGLHLVLLYGFVPYAALAPALDAANTAAEVASAPWPAQPLAHNALDYARLRGVAWGLLIVGALGLYYWRSAARREAQRLAHDAHRAGRALAAGWRRQRLATRWATGALLLAVAAVRTYLLVQMPFNPDEFVTVDYFVAPGPAVAAGFYLLPNNHLLHSLLVWPLLRWSPVGAPDLLARLPVFGLGLIGLVVGFAVLTRLTTWRIAALATLLFQFLPMGMEYAVTARGYGPQTLCTQAAWLAALVLLRGPRGHRFAWAVWAGASVVGFYFIPTFLYPFAGSVAAIVC
;
A
#
# COMPACT_ATOMS: atom_id res chain seq x y z
N MET A 1 25.38 5.74 -1.58
CA MET A 1 25.24 6.03 -0.13
C MET A 1 24.39 7.27 0.15
N ARG A 2 24.71 8.47 -0.37
CA ARG A 2 23.94 9.70 -0.07
C ARG A 2 22.43 9.60 -0.34
N THR A 3 22.01 9.01 -1.47
CA THR A 3 20.57 8.80 -1.78
C THR A 3 19.86 7.94 -0.74
N LEU A 4 20.47 6.84 -0.30
CA LEU A 4 19.89 5.94 0.69
C LEU A 4 19.72 6.63 2.05
N LEU A 5 20.71 7.41 2.48
CA LEU A 5 20.60 8.21 3.70
C LEU A 5 19.45 9.22 3.64
N LEU A 6 19.29 9.91 2.50
CA LEU A 6 18.19 10.87 2.31
C LEU A 6 16.83 10.17 2.29
N LEU A 7 16.73 8.99 1.67
CA LEU A 7 15.52 8.16 1.70
C LEU A 7 15.19 7.70 3.13
N LEU A 8 16.20 7.31 3.91
CA LEU A 8 16.03 6.93 5.31
C LEU A 8 15.52 8.12 6.15
N LEU A 9 16.16 9.29 6.04
CA LEU A 9 15.73 10.49 6.78
C LEU A 9 14.30 10.92 6.38
N ALA A 10 13.97 10.85 5.09
CA ALA A 10 12.61 11.09 4.62
C ALA A 10 11.63 10.06 5.18
N GLY A 11 11.99 8.78 5.19
CA GLY A 11 11.17 7.71 5.77
C GLY A 11 10.91 7.92 7.27
N VAL A 12 11.95 8.26 8.04
CA VAL A 12 11.83 8.59 9.47
C VAL A 12 10.90 9.79 9.69
N GLY A 13 11.08 10.85 8.92
CA GLY A 13 10.23 12.04 9.00
C GLY A 13 8.77 11.75 8.64
N LEU A 14 8.53 10.94 7.61
CA LEU A 14 7.18 10.54 7.19
C LEU A 14 6.50 9.62 8.22
N ALA A 15 7.24 8.67 8.80
CA ALA A 15 6.73 7.83 9.89
C ALA A 15 6.36 8.67 11.12
N GLY A 16 7.23 9.60 11.51
CA GLY A 16 6.96 10.55 12.58
C GLY A 16 5.73 11.43 12.29
N LEU A 17 5.65 12.02 11.09
CA LEU A 17 4.50 12.82 10.66
C LEU A 17 3.21 12.00 10.75
N HIS A 18 3.24 10.78 10.23
CA HIS A 18 2.09 9.90 10.24
C HIS A 18 1.62 9.59 11.67
N LEU A 19 2.52 9.20 12.57
CA LEU A 19 2.19 8.96 13.97
C LEU A 19 1.71 10.22 14.70
N VAL A 20 2.27 11.40 14.38
CA VAL A 20 1.80 12.67 14.93
C VAL A 20 0.39 13.01 14.44
N LEU A 21 0.05 12.72 13.18
CA LEU A 21 -1.30 12.90 12.67
C LEU A 21 -2.31 11.97 13.35
N LEU A 22 -1.91 10.74 13.70
CA LEU A 22 -2.76 9.78 14.39
C LEU A 22 -2.93 10.07 15.89
N TYR A 23 -1.84 10.37 16.57
CA TYR A 23 -1.79 10.38 18.04
C TYR A 23 -1.32 11.72 18.62
N GLY A 24 -0.68 12.57 17.83
CA GLY A 24 -0.04 13.79 18.29
C GLY A 24 -1.03 14.80 18.88
N PHE A 25 -2.26 14.84 18.37
CA PHE A 25 -3.30 15.80 18.75
C PHE A 25 -4.50 15.18 19.47
N VAL A 26 -4.46 13.87 19.75
CA VAL A 26 -5.55 13.17 20.47
C VAL A 26 -5.07 12.92 21.90
N PRO A 27 -5.74 13.44 22.94
CA PRO A 27 -5.38 13.11 24.32
C PRO A 27 -5.79 11.67 24.64
N TYR A 28 -5.03 11.00 25.51
CA TYR A 28 -5.33 9.61 25.90
C TYR A 28 -6.75 9.44 26.42
N ALA A 29 -7.25 10.39 27.22
CA ALA A 29 -8.61 10.37 27.75
C ALA A 29 -9.71 10.38 26.66
N ALA A 30 -9.43 10.93 25.47
CA ALA A 30 -10.36 10.89 24.35
C ALA A 30 -10.27 9.57 23.57
N LEU A 31 -9.11 8.91 23.57
CA LEU A 31 -8.88 7.66 22.86
C LEU A 31 -9.27 6.42 23.69
N ALA A 32 -9.08 6.46 25.00
CA ALA A 32 -9.27 5.32 25.91
C ALA A 32 -10.67 4.69 25.79
N PRO A 33 -11.80 5.45 25.79
CA PRO A 33 -13.11 4.84 25.65
C PRO A 33 -13.30 4.09 24.32
N ALA A 34 -12.71 4.59 23.24
CA ALA A 34 -12.78 3.93 21.93
C ALA A 34 -11.93 2.65 21.89
N LEU A 35 -10.78 2.64 22.57
CA LEU A 35 -9.96 1.43 22.72
C LEU A 35 -10.65 0.38 23.62
N ASP A 36 -11.29 0.80 24.70
CA ASP A 36 -12.02 -0.09 25.60
C ASP A 36 -13.22 -0.72 24.90
N ALA A 37 -13.96 0.08 24.11
CA ALA A 37 -15.05 -0.42 23.28
C ALA A 37 -14.54 -1.41 22.22
N ALA A 38 -13.42 -1.11 21.55
CA ALA A 38 -12.81 -2.01 20.58
C ALA A 38 -12.32 -3.32 21.24
N ASN A 39 -11.68 -3.25 22.40
CA ASN A 39 -11.25 -4.43 23.16
C ASN A 39 -12.44 -5.31 23.56
N THR A 40 -13.52 -4.71 24.08
CA THR A 40 -14.74 -5.44 24.46
C THR A 40 -15.35 -6.14 23.25
N ALA A 41 -15.46 -5.44 22.11
CA ALA A 41 -15.99 -6.02 20.89
C ALA A 41 -15.08 -7.16 20.37
N ALA A 42 -13.75 -7.00 20.47
CA ALA A 42 -12.78 -8.01 20.08
C ALA A 42 -12.93 -9.28 20.91
N GLU A 43 -13.07 -9.16 22.23
CA GLU A 43 -13.20 -10.29 23.14
C GLU A 43 -14.44 -11.13 22.83
N VAL A 44 -15.55 -10.48 22.51
CA VAL A 44 -16.78 -11.15 22.05
C VAL A 44 -16.54 -11.85 20.71
N ALA A 45 -15.87 -11.20 19.77
CA ALA A 45 -15.61 -11.75 18.43
C ALA A 45 -14.55 -12.86 18.40
N SER A 46 -13.59 -12.85 19.33
CA SER A 46 -12.48 -13.80 19.37
C SER A 46 -12.77 -15.03 20.24
N ALA A 47 -13.89 -15.05 20.97
CA ALA A 47 -14.26 -16.16 21.85
C ALA A 47 -14.25 -17.51 21.10
N PRO A 48 -13.66 -18.58 21.68
CA PRO A 48 -13.18 -18.69 23.07
C PRO A 48 -11.72 -18.24 23.28
N TRP A 49 -11.05 -17.68 22.27
CA TRP A 49 -9.64 -17.30 22.37
C TRP A 49 -9.51 -15.91 23.01
N PRO A 50 -8.86 -15.80 24.18
CA PRO A 50 -8.73 -14.52 24.87
C PRO A 50 -7.85 -13.56 24.04
N ALA A 51 -8.43 -12.46 23.59
CA ALA A 51 -7.68 -11.34 23.03
C ALA A 51 -6.96 -10.62 24.18
N GLN A 52 -5.64 -10.41 24.08
CA GLN A 52 -4.93 -9.58 25.06
C GLN A 52 -5.26 -8.09 24.85
N PRO A 53 -6.02 -7.44 25.74
CA PRO A 53 -6.45 -6.07 25.54
C PRO A 53 -5.26 -5.16 25.27
N LEU A 54 -5.45 -4.15 24.42
CA LEU A 54 -4.43 -3.15 24.19
C LEU A 54 -4.10 -2.43 25.49
N ALA A 55 -2.95 -2.74 26.06
CA ALA A 55 -2.43 -2.09 27.25
C ALA A 55 -1.74 -0.76 26.90
N HIS A 56 -2.42 0.14 26.20
CA HIS A 56 -1.97 1.53 26.22
C HIS A 56 -2.51 2.15 27.50
N ASN A 57 -1.69 2.21 28.54
CA ASN A 57 -1.93 3.14 29.65
C ASN A 57 -1.51 4.57 29.22
N ALA A 58 -1.89 5.57 30.01
CA ALA A 58 -1.59 6.97 29.70
C ALA A 58 -0.09 7.25 29.53
N LEU A 59 0.78 6.54 30.26
CA LEU A 59 2.24 6.71 30.19
C LEU A 59 2.80 6.17 28.88
N ASP A 60 2.41 4.97 28.47
CA ASP A 60 2.87 4.38 27.21
C ASP A 60 2.34 5.15 26.00
N TYR A 61 1.12 5.69 26.10
CA TYR A 61 0.59 6.61 25.10
C TYR A 61 1.39 7.92 25.02
N ALA A 62 1.76 8.50 26.16
CA ALA A 62 2.62 9.69 26.19
C ALA A 62 4.01 9.42 25.60
N ARG A 63 4.60 8.26 25.89
CA ARG A 63 5.88 7.80 25.30
C ARG A 63 5.76 7.66 23.78
N LEU A 64 4.70 7.03 23.28
CA LEU A 64 4.43 6.89 21.84
C LEU A 64 4.37 8.26 21.16
N ARG A 65 3.65 9.23 21.75
CA ARG A 65 3.60 10.62 21.25
C ARG A 65 4.97 11.28 21.24
N GLY A 66 5.75 11.10 22.31
CA GLY A 66 7.13 11.59 22.39
C GLY A 66 8.02 11.03 21.28
N VAL A 67 7.95 9.71 21.03
CA VAL A 67 8.66 9.04 19.93
C VAL A 67 8.19 9.58 18.58
N ALA A 68 6.89 9.72 18.37
CA ALA A 68 6.32 10.23 17.12
C ALA A 68 6.85 11.64 16.78
N TRP A 69 6.82 12.56 17.75
CA TRP A 69 7.38 13.90 17.60
C TRP A 69 8.89 13.88 17.41
N GLY A 70 9.61 13.01 18.15
CA GLY A 70 11.05 12.83 18.00
C GLY A 70 11.44 12.40 16.58
N LEU A 71 10.76 11.40 16.02
CA LEU A 71 10.98 10.94 14.65
C LEU A 71 10.69 12.05 13.62
N LEU A 72 9.60 12.80 13.80
CA LEU A 72 9.26 13.92 12.93
C LEU A 72 10.35 15.00 12.95
N ILE A 73 10.80 15.40 14.15
CA ILE A 73 11.85 16.40 14.34
C ILE A 73 13.17 15.93 13.73
N VAL A 74 13.59 14.69 13.99
CA VAL A 74 14.84 14.12 13.43
C VAL A 74 14.79 14.08 11.91
N GLY A 75 13.68 13.62 11.32
CA GLY A 75 13.49 13.61 9.88
C GLY A 75 13.49 15.02 9.28
N ALA A 76 12.78 15.96 9.89
CA ALA A 76 12.69 17.35 9.43
C ALA A 76 14.05 18.08 9.52
N LEU A 77 14.75 17.98 10.64
CA LEU A 77 16.08 18.57 10.83
C LEU A 77 17.12 17.93 9.90
N GLY A 78 17.07 16.61 9.73
CA GLY A 78 17.91 15.89 8.78
C GLY A 78 17.69 16.38 7.34
N LEU A 79 16.44 16.47 6.89
CA LEU A 79 16.13 16.99 5.55
C LEU A 79 16.47 18.47 5.40
N TYR A 80 16.31 19.28 6.45
CA TYR A 80 16.68 20.70 6.45
C TYR A 80 18.20 20.89 6.34
N TYR A 81 18.98 20.19 7.17
CA TYR A 81 20.44 20.22 7.12
C TYR A 81 20.96 19.79 5.74
N TRP A 82 20.33 18.77 5.15
CA TRP A 82 20.70 18.25 3.83
C TRP A 82 19.86 18.85 2.68
N ARG A 83 19.19 20.00 2.86
CA ARG A 83 18.16 20.52 1.92
C ARG A 83 18.64 20.65 0.48
N SER A 84 19.89 21.05 0.26
CA SER A 84 20.44 21.21 -1.09
C SER A 84 20.67 19.85 -1.75
N ALA A 85 21.13 18.86 -0.99
CA ALA A 85 21.30 17.48 -1.46
C ALA A 85 19.94 16.80 -1.68
N ALA A 86 18.99 16.98 -0.76
CA ALA A 86 17.63 16.48 -0.86
C ALA A 86 16.93 17.02 -2.11
N ARG A 87 16.99 18.34 -2.37
CA ARG A 87 16.42 18.95 -3.58
C ARG A 87 17.04 18.40 -4.87
N ARG A 88 18.36 18.28 -4.93
CA ARG A 88 19.05 17.70 -6.10
C ARG A 88 18.66 16.24 -6.32
N GLU A 89 18.55 15.46 -5.25
CA GLU A 89 18.16 14.05 -5.36
C GLU A 89 16.69 13.89 -5.75
N ALA A 90 15.80 14.72 -5.20
CA ALA A 90 14.40 14.77 -5.61
C ALA A 90 14.25 15.13 -7.10
N GLN A 91 14.99 16.13 -7.59
CA GLN A 91 15.02 16.47 -9.02
C GLN A 91 15.54 15.33 -9.90
N ARG A 92 16.57 14.60 -9.43
CA ARG A 92 17.10 13.42 -10.14
C ARG A 92 16.09 12.28 -10.18
N LEU A 93 15.45 11.97 -9.05
CA LEU A 93 14.40 10.96 -8.97
C LEU A 93 13.20 11.32 -9.84
N ALA A 94 12.78 12.59 -9.84
CA ALA A 94 11.72 13.08 -10.73
C ALA A 94 12.12 12.93 -12.21
N HIS A 95 13.36 13.28 -12.57
CA HIS A 95 13.86 13.09 -13.92
C HIS A 95 13.89 11.61 -14.32
N ASP A 96 14.36 10.73 -13.43
CA ASP A 96 14.41 9.27 -13.68
C ASP A 96 12.99 8.68 -13.80
N ALA A 97 12.05 9.13 -12.98
CA ALA A 97 10.63 8.76 -13.05
C ALA A 97 10.00 9.23 -14.37
N HIS A 98 10.21 10.49 -14.77
CA HIS A 98 9.75 11.02 -16.05
C HIS A 98 10.38 10.27 -17.23
N ARG A 99 11.67 9.94 -17.15
CA ARG A 99 12.34 9.12 -18.17
C ARG A 99 11.73 7.73 -18.25
N ALA A 100 11.45 7.08 -17.12
CA ALA A 100 10.77 5.79 -17.08
C ALA A 100 9.37 5.87 -17.70
N GLY A 101 8.57 6.86 -17.31
CA GLY A 101 7.24 7.11 -17.86
C GLY A 101 7.24 7.36 -19.37
N ARG A 102 8.14 8.23 -19.86
CA ARG A 102 8.31 8.45 -21.31
C ARG A 102 8.73 7.18 -22.04
N ALA A 103 9.58 6.36 -21.43
CA ALA A 103 10.05 5.13 -22.02
C ALA A 103 8.95 4.05 -22.08
N LEU A 104 8.06 4.00 -21.09
CA LEU A 104 6.84 3.17 -21.12
C LEU A 104 5.88 3.67 -22.22
N ALA A 105 5.59 4.97 -22.25
CA ALA A 105 4.71 5.57 -23.27
C ALA A 105 5.26 5.42 -24.70
N ALA A 106 6.58 5.52 -24.88
CA ALA A 106 7.23 5.27 -26.17
C ALA A 106 7.15 3.78 -26.55
N GLY A 107 7.32 2.85 -25.59
CA GLY A 107 7.14 1.42 -25.82
C GLY A 107 5.74 1.11 -26.33
N TRP A 108 4.71 1.66 -25.67
CA TRP A 108 3.31 1.55 -26.11
C TRP A 108 3.10 2.08 -27.53
N ARG A 109 3.57 3.30 -27.80
CA ARG A 109 3.44 3.97 -29.12
C ARG A 109 4.26 3.34 -30.25
N ARG A 110 5.15 2.39 -29.97
CA ARG A 110 5.90 1.63 -30.98
C ARG A 110 5.24 0.30 -31.35
N GLN A 111 4.25 -0.15 -30.58
CA GLN A 111 3.56 -1.40 -30.90
C GLN A 111 2.71 -1.26 -32.16
N ARG A 112 2.55 -2.37 -32.88
CA ARG A 112 1.62 -2.48 -34.01
C ARG A 112 0.19 -2.21 -33.53
N LEU A 113 -0.64 -1.63 -34.40
CA LEU A 113 -2.03 -1.28 -34.06
C LEU A 113 -2.83 -2.48 -33.54
N ALA A 114 -2.70 -3.65 -34.19
CA ALA A 114 -3.33 -4.89 -33.74
C ALA A 114 -2.93 -5.29 -32.31
N THR A 115 -1.65 -5.15 -31.95
CA THR A 115 -1.14 -5.45 -30.59
C THR A 115 -1.71 -4.48 -29.55
N ARG A 116 -1.91 -3.21 -29.91
CA ARG A 116 -2.54 -2.23 -29.01
C ARG A 116 -4.01 -2.57 -28.77
N TRP A 117 -4.74 -2.91 -29.82
CA TRP A 117 -6.14 -3.34 -29.70
C TRP A 117 -6.27 -4.61 -28.86
N ALA A 118 -5.44 -5.63 -29.11
CA ALA A 118 -5.42 -6.84 -28.32
C ALA A 118 -5.10 -6.56 -26.85
N THR A 119 -4.17 -5.64 -26.57
CA THR A 119 -3.87 -5.23 -25.20
C THR A 119 -5.05 -4.48 -24.56
N GLY A 120 -5.64 -3.53 -25.28
CA GLY A 120 -6.81 -2.78 -24.81
C GLY A 120 -7.98 -3.71 -24.49
N ALA A 121 -8.24 -4.69 -25.37
CA ALA A 121 -9.26 -5.72 -25.16
C ALA A 121 -8.96 -6.58 -23.92
N LEU A 122 -7.72 -7.02 -23.72
CA LEU A 122 -7.32 -7.79 -22.54
C LEU A 122 -7.51 -6.99 -21.24
N LEU A 123 -7.01 -5.76 -21.19
CA LEU A 123 -7.12 -4.91 -19.99
C LEU A 123 -8.58 -4.55 -19.70
N LEU A 124 -9.38 -4.29 -20.75
CA LEU A 124 -10.81 -4.02 -20.63
C LEU A 124 -11.56 -5.27 -20.14
N ALA A 125 -11.23 -6.46 -20.63
CA ALA A 125 -11.86 -7.70 -20.18
C ALA A 125 -11.60 -7.94 -18.68
N VAL A 126 -10.35 -7.78 -18.22
CA VAL A 126 -10.03 -7.89 -16.79
C VAL A 126 -10.76 -6.82 -15.97
N ALA A 127 -10.79 -5.58 -16.44
CA ALA A 127 -11.51 -4.49 -15.77
C ALA A 127 -13.01 -4.77 -15.70
N ALA A 128 -13.62 -5.25 -16.78
CA ALA A 128 -15.05 -5.58 -16.84
C ALA A 128 -15.42 -6.70 -15.86
N VAL A 129 -14.62 -7.76 -15.79
CA VAL A 129 -14.82 -8.85 -14.83
C VAL A 129 -14.69 -8.35 -13.40
N ARG A 130 -13.68 -7.53 -13.10
CA ARG A 130 -13.55 -6.91 -11.76
C ARG A 130 -14.71 -5.98 -11.43
N THR A 131 -15.20 -5.19 -12.38
CA THR A 131 -16.37 -4.34 -12.17
C THR A 131 -17.63 -5.18 -11.91
N TYR A 132 -17.80 -6.27 -12.66
CA TYR A 132 -18.89 -7.22 -12.41
C TYR A 132 -18.79 -7.79 -10.99
N LEU A 133 -17.62 -8.28 -10.58
CA LEU A 133 -17.41 -8.81 -9.22
C LEU A 133 -17.59 -7.73 -8.14
N LEU A 134 -17.14 -6.50 -8.37
CA LEU A 134 -17.32 -5.38 -7.43
C LEU A 134 -18.79 -5.15 -7.09
N VAL A 135 -19.67 -5.30 -8.09
CA VAL A 135 -21.12 -5.08 -7.95
C VAL A 135 -21.85 -6.33 -7.45
N GLN A 136 -21.43 -7.52 -7.87
CA GLN A 136 -22.17 -8.77 -7.64
C GLN A 136 -21.68 -9.58 -6.43
N MET A 137 -20.43 -9.39 -6.02
CA MET A 137 -19.88 -10.13 -4.90
C MET A 137 -20.49 -9.61 -3.59
N PRO A 138 -21.16 -10.45 -2.78
CA PRO A 138 -21.69 -10.02 -1.50
C PRO A 138 -20.56 -9.56 -0.58
N PHE A 139 -20.88 -8.65 0.34
CA PHE A 139 -19.93 -8.23 1.36
C PHE A 139 -19.62 -9.40 2.29
N ASN A 140 -18.35 -9.79 2.37
CA ASN A 140 -17.97 -10.99 3.12
C ASN A 140 -17.70 -10.68 4.60
N PRO A 141 -17.71 -11.69 5.49
CA PRO A 141 -17.47 -11.49 6.92
C PRO A 141 -16.14 -10.80 7.27
N ASP A 142 -15.07 -11.06 6.53
CA ASP A 142 -13.76 -10.41 6.78
C ASP A 142 -13.79 -8.91 6.41
N GLU A 143 -14.58 -8.52 5.42
CA GLU A 143 -14.81 -7.12 5.07
C GLU A 143 -15.63 -6.41 6.16
N PHE A 144 -16.64 -7.06 6.73
CA PHE A 144 -17.37 -6.53 7.89
C PHE A 144 -16.43 -6.33 9.09
N VAL A 145 -15.58 -7.32 9.40
CA VAL A 145 -14.57 -7.17 10.46
C VAL A 145 -13.65 -5.99 10.18
N THR A 146 -13.22 -5.81 8.93
CA THR A 146 -12.38 -4.67 8.53
C THR A 146 -13.09 -3.34 8.80
N VAL A 147 -14.34 -3.21 8.36
CA VAL A 147 -15.11 -1.97 8.49
C VAL A 147 -15.49 -1.69 9.95
N ASP A 148 -16.07 -2.65 10.65
CA ASP A 148 -16.67 -2.44 11.98
C ASP A 148 -15.62 -2.23 13.07
N TYR A 149 -14.48 -2.94 13.00
CA TYR A 149 -13.48 -2.93 14.07
C TYR A 149 -12.30 -2.00 13.80
N PHE A 150 -12.01 -1.70 12.54
CA PHE A 150 -10.83 -0.88 12.19
C PHE A 150 -11.19 0.42 11.49
N VAL A 151 -12.19 0.44 10.61
CA VAL A 151 -12.58 1.68 9.93
C VAL A 151 -13.47 2.53 10.82
N ALA A 152 -14.62 2.02 11.25
CA ALA A 152 -15.64 2.79 11.97
C ALA A 152 -15.12 3.45 13.27
N PRO A 153 -14.30 2.80 14.12
CA PRO A 153 -13.77 3.42 15.34
C PRO A 153 -12.75 4.53 15.07
N GLY A 154 -12.18 4.57 13.86
CA GLY A 154 -11.31 5.64 13.41
C GLY A 154 -9.83 5.30 13.38
N PRO A 155 -9.01 6.20 12.80
CA PRO A 155 -7.66 5.90 12.37
C PRO A 155 -6.69 5.62 13.53
N ALA A 156 -6.90 6.26 14.69
CA ALA A 156 -6.07 6.02 15.88
C ALA A 156 -6.29 4.62 16.47
N VAL A 157 -7.55 4.15 16.48
CA VAL A 157 -7.89 2.79 16.89
C VAL A 157 -7.34 1.79 15.87
N ALA A 158 -7.57 2.02 14.57
CA ALA A 158 -7.04 1.17 13.49
C ALA A 158 -5.52 0.95 13.61
N ALA A 159 -4.75 2.00 13.91
CA ALA A 159 -3.31 1.92 14.04
C ALA A 159 -2.83 1.33 15.37
N GLY A 160 -3.65 1.42 16.43
CA GLY A 160 -3.32 0.91 17.75
C GLY A 160 -3.78 -0.52 17.98
N PHE A 161 -4.80 -1.00 17.25
CA PHE A 161 -5.54 -2.22 17.56
C PHE A 161 -5.23 -3.37 16.60
N TYR A 162 -4.70 -4.47 17.12
CA TYR A 162 -4.24 -5.64 16.35
C TYR A 162 -4.73 -6.98 16.92
N LEU A 163 -5.85 -6.98 17.64
CA LEU A 163 -6.34 -8.17 18.32
C LEU A 163 -7.07 -9.16 17.40
N LEU A 164 -7.68 -8.65 16.33
CA LEU A 164 -8.34 -9.48 15.35
C LEU A 164 -7.44 -9.66 14.12
N PRO A 165 -7.40 -10.88 13.54
CA PRO A 165 -6.87 -11.03 12.19
C PRO A 165 -7.69 -10.11 11.26
N ASN A 166 -7.07 -9.57 10.21
CA ASN A 166 -7.64 -8.60 9.24
C ASN A 166 -7.45 -7.09 9.53
N ASN A 167 -6.55 -6.69 10.45
CA ASN A 167 -6.14 -5.29 10.45
C ASN A 167 -5.28 -4.97 9.21
N HIS A 168 -5.92 -4.39 8.20
CA HIS A 168 -5.28 -3.89 6.99
C HIS A 168 -4.99 -2.40 7.11
N LEU A 169 -4.03 -2.03 7.96
CA LEU A 169 -3.88 -0.66 8.47
C LEU A 169 -3.98 0.43 7.38
N LEU A 170 -3.13 0.39 6.36
CA LEU A 170 -3.20 1.39 5.29
C LEU A 170 -4.55 1.40 4.56
N HIS A 171 -5.15 0.23 4.34
CA HIS A 171 -6.47 0.15 3.72
C HIS A 171 -7.52 0.81 4.60
N SER A 172 -7.56 0.50 5.90
CA SER A 172 -8.51 1.09 6.85
C SER A 172 -8.40 2.62 6.89
N LEU A 173 -7.17 3.16 6.84
CA LEU A 173 -6.92 4.60 6.78
C LEU A 173 -7.38 5.25 5.48
N LEU A 174 -7.30 4.55 4.34
CA LEU A 174 -7.81 5.04 3.06
C LEU A 174 -9.33 5.02 3.00
N VAL A 175 -9.97 4.02 3.61
CA VAL A 175 -11.43 3.85 3.62
C VAL A 175 -12.10 4.80 4.61
N TRP A 176 -11.49 5.05 5.77
CA TRP A 176 -12.05 5.90 6.82
C TRP A 176 -12.62 7.24 6.33
N PRO A 177 -11.87 8.09 5.60
CA PRO A 177 -12.41 9.37 5.14
C PRO A 177 -13.53 9.18 4.10
N LEU A 178 -13.49 8.10 3.31
CA LEU A 178 -14.54 7.80 2.34
C LEU A 178 -15.85 7.48 3.05
N LEU A 179 -15.84 6.63 4.09
CA LEU A 179 -17.06 6.34 4.84
C LEU A 179 -17.51 7.51 5.71
N ARG A 180 -16.58 8.32 6.21
CA ARG A 180 -16.91 9.43 7.12
C ARG A 180 -17.50 10.66 6.41
N TRP A 181 -17.04 10.95 5.20
CA TRP A 181 -17.35 12.21 4.52
C TRP A 181 -18.08 12.06 3.19
N SER A 182 -18.19 10.85 2.64
CA SER A 182 -18.94 10.65 1.41
C SER A 182 -20.45 10.72 1.69
N PRO A 183 -21.22 11.50 0.90
CA PRO A 183 -22.68 11.48 0.96
C PRO A 183 -23.27 10.23 0.26
N VAL A 184 -22.43 9.39 -0.37
CA VAL A 184 -22.88 8.22 -1.11
C VAL A 184 -23.32 7.13 -0.13
N GLY A 185 -24.61 6.79 -0.14
CA GLY A 185 -25.21 5.72 0.67
C GLY A 185 -24.87 4.30 0.20
N ALA A 186 -23.59 4.03 -0.10
CA ALA A 186 -23.10 2.73 -0.55
C ALA A 186 -21.78 2.38 0.18
N PRO A 187 -21.83 2.11 1.50
CA PRO A 187 -20.63 1.88 2.32
C PRO A 187 -19.77 0.74 1.78
N ASP A 188 -20.38 -0.35 1.31
CA ASP A 188 -19.69 -1.51 0.75
C ASP A 188 -18.84 -1.13 -0.47
N LEU A 189 -19.40 -0.33 -1.37
CA LEU A 189 -18.70 0.17 -2.56
C LEU A 189 -17.57 1.12 -2.16
N LEU A 190 -17.82 2.03 -1.22
CA LEU A 190 -16.82 2.98 -0.73
C LEU A 190 -15.65 2.26 -0.04
N ALA A 191 -15.91 1.18 0.70
CA ALA A 191 -14.89 0.35 1.32
C ALA A 191 -14.01 -0.38 0.29
N ARG A 192 -14.60 -0.83 -0.81
CA ARG A 192 -13.89 -1.53 -1.89
C ARG A 192 -13.16 -0.60 -2.86
N LEU A 193 -13.56 0.68 -2.92
CA LEU A 193 -13.07 1.65 -3.91
C LEU A 193 -11.53 1.81 -3.91
N PRO A 194 -10.83 1.93 -2.76
CA PRO A 194 -9.37 2.02 -2.77
C PRO A 194 -8.69 0.80 -3.39
N VAL A 195 -9.17 -0.41 -3.06
CA VAL A 195 -8.62 -1.67 -3.57
C VAL A 195 -8.85 -1.79 -5.07
N PHE A 196 -10.08 -1.52 -5.51
CA PHE A 196 -10.45 -1.56 -6.91
C PHE A 196 -9.65 -0.56 -7.75
N GLY A 197 -9.58 0.70 -7.30
CA GLY A 197 -8.86 1.77 -8.00
C GLY A 197 -7.36 1.48 -8.12
N LEU A 198 -6.73 1.10 -7.01
CA LEU A 198 -5.32 0.68 -7.01
C LEU A 198 -5.11 -0.54 -7.91
N GLY A 199 -6.02 -1.52 -7.85
CA GLY A 199 -6.00 -2.72 -8.68
C GLY A 199 -6.00 -2.42 -10.19
N LEU A 200 -6.79 -1.43 -10.64
CA LEU A 200 -6.81 -1.01 -12.05
C LEU A 200 -5.53 -0.29 -12.46
N ILE A 201 -5.01 0.60 -11.60
CA ILE A 201 -3.73 1.29 -11.85
C ILE A 201 -2.61 0.24 -11.95
N GLY A 202 -2.56 -0.69 -11.00
CA GLY A 202 -1.58 -1.77 -10.97
C GLY A 202 -1.64 -2.69 -12.18
N LEU A 203 -2.86 -2.99 -12.67
CA LEU A 203 -3.06 -3.76 -13.90
C LEU A 203 -2.40 -3.08 -15.11
N VAL A 204 -2.67 -1.79 -15.33
CA VAL A 204 -2.15 -1.04 -16.48
C VAL A 204 -0.63 -0.86 -16.38
N VAL A 205 -0.15 -0.40 -15.22
CA VAL A 205 1.28 -0.13 -14.99
C VAL A 205 2.08 -1.43 -15.02
N GLY A 206 1.58 -2.48 -14.36
CA GLY A 206 2.19 -3.80 -14.32
C GLY A 206 2.36 -4.41 -15.71
N PHE A 207 1.30 -4.37 -16.54
CA PHE A 207 1.36 -4.84 -17.93
C PHE A 207 2.41 -4.05 -18.73
N ALA A 208 2.42 -2.73 -18.61
CA ALA A 208 3.33 -1.86 -19.36
C ALA A 208 4.80 -2.11 -18.99
N VAL A 209 5.10 -2.26 -17.69
CA VAL A 209 6.45 -2.56 -17.22
C VAL A 209 6.86 -3.98 -17.65
N LEU A 210 5.99 -4.97 -17.51
CA LEU A 210 6.30 -6.35 -17.89
C LEU A 210 6.59 -6.48 -19.39
N THR A 211 5.81 -5.79 -20.22
CA THR A 211 6.05 -5.71 -21.68
C THR A 211 7.39 -5.08 -22.01
N ARG A 212 7.85 -4.10 -21.22
CA ARG A 212 9.17 -3.48 -21.39
C ARG A 212 10.30 -4.42 -20.97
N LEU A 213 10.08 -5.25 -19.95
CA LEU A 213 11.08 -6.17 -19.44
C LEU A 213 11.18 -7.47 -20.24
N THR A 214 10.13 -7.81 -21.00
CA THR A 214 9.97 -9.08 -21.70
C THR A 214 9.46 -8.85 -23.14
N THR A 215 8.51 -9.65 -23.61
CA THR A 215 7.81 -9.48 -24.89
C THR A 215 6.32 -9.30 -24.63
N TRP A 216 5.58 -8.73 -25.58
CA TRP A 216 4.12 -8.60 -25.46
C TRP A 216 3.42 -9.94 -25.18
N ARG A 217 3.87 -11.03 -25.82
CA ARG A 217 3.27 -12.36 -25.63
C ARG A 217 3.42 -12.86 -24.20
N ILE A 218 4.61 -12.71 -23.63
CA ILE A 218 4.89 -13.09 -22.23
C ILE A 218 4.09 -12.21 -21.28
N ALA A 219 4.05 -10.89 -21.51
CA ALA A 219 3.29 -9.98 -20.67
C ALA A 219 1.78 -10.26 -20.73
N ALA A 220 1.22 -10.53 -21.91
CA ALA A 220 -0.18 -10.88 -22.09
C ALA A 220 -0.53 -12.21 -21.42
N LEU A 221 0.29 -13.25 -21.61
CA LEU A 221 0.07 -14.55 -20.97
C LEU A 221 0.17 -14.43 -19.44
N ALA A 222 1.21 -13.80 -18.91
CA ALA A 222 1.38 -13.62 -17.47
C ALA A 222 0.23 -12.79 -16.86
N THR A 223 -0.23 -11.75 -17.56
CA THR A 223 -1.39 -10.96 -17.12
C THR A 223 -2.66 -11.78 -17.15
N LEU A 224 -2.92 -12.53 -18.23
CA LEU A 224 -4.11 -13.37 -18.32
C LEU A 224 -4.12 -14.43 -17.21
N LEU A 225 -3.01 -15.15 -17.02
CA LEU A 225 -2.91 -16.15 -15.96
C LEU A 225 -3.11 -15.52 -14.59
N PHE A 226 -2.35 -14.47 -14.26
CA PHE A 226 -2.38 -13.87 -12.93
C PHE A 226 -3.72 -13.20 -12.59
N GLN A 227 -4.29 -12.44 -13.54
CA GLN A 227 -5.49 -11.63 -13.29
C GLN A 227 -6.78 -12.45 -13.24
N PHE A 228 -6.77 -13.66 -13.81
CA PHE A 228 -7.90 -14.59 -13.77
C PHE A 228 -7.71 -15.73 -12.76
N LEU A 229 -6.67 -15.69 -11.91
CA LEU A 229 -6.62 -16.56 -10.74
C LEU A 229 -7.76 -16.20 -9.77
N PRO A 230 -8.48 -17.17 -9.20
CA PRO A 230 -9.59 -16.90 -8.27
C PRO A 230 -9.23 -15.89 -7.17
N MET A 231 -8.10 -16.11 -6.49
CA MET A 231 -7.62 -15.20 -5.43
C MET A 231 -7.27 -13.80 -5.96
N GLY A 232 -6.74 -13.72 -7.19
CA GLY A 232 -6.40 -12.43 -7.82
C GLY A 232 -7.64 -11.62 -8.17
N MET A 233 -8.71 -12.28 -8.59
CA MET A 233 -10.00 -11.64 -8.87
C MET A 233 -10.70 -11.20 -7.58
N GLU A 234 -10.74 -12.06 -6.56
CA GLU A 234 -11.35 -11.76 -5.27
C GLU A 234 -10.66 -10.60 -4.56
N TYR A 235 -9.33 -10.65 -4.43
CA TYR A 235 -8.57 -9.59 -3.75
C TYR A 235 -8.46 -8.30 -4.55
N ALA A 236 -8.87 -8.29 -5.83
CA ALA A 236 -8.97 -7.05 -6.60
C ALA A 236 -10.24 -6.25 -6.28
N VAL A 237 -11.22 -6.83 -5.58
CA VAL A 237 -12.51 -6.19 -5.31
C VAL A 237 -12.94 -6.22 -3.85
N THR A 238 -12.34 -7.05 -3.00
CA THR A 238 -12.67 -7.11 -1.57
C THR A 238 -12.02 -5.94 -0.79
N ALA A 239 -12.73 -5.39 0.19
CA ALA A 239 -12.29 -4.29 1.06
C ALA A 239 -11.24 -4.77 2.08
N ARG A 240 -10.10 -5.23 1.56
CA ARG A 240 -9.00 -5.84 2.31
C ARG A 240 -7.65 -5.41 1.76
N GLY A 241 -6.59 -5.54 2.56
CA GLY A 241 -5.24 -5.11 2.20
C GLY A 241 -4.53 -6.00 1.17
N TYR A 242 -5.03 -7.21 0.89
CA TYR A 242 -4.31 -8.21 0.08
C TYR A 242 -4.12 -7.80 -1.39
N GLY A 243 -5.12 -7.16 -2.01
CA GLY A 243 -5.02 -6.66 -3.38
C GLY A 243 -3.92 -5.62 -3.54
N PRO A 244 -3.97 -4.49 -2.80
CA PRO A 244 -2.91 -3.49 -2.83
C PRO A 244 -1.54 -4.02 -2.38
N GLN A 245 -1.49 -4.94 -1.41
CA GLN A 245 -0.25 -5.60 -1.03
C GLN A 245 0.35 -6.41 -2.20
N THR A 246 -0.48 -7.07 -2.99
CA THR A 246 -0.05 -7.77 -4.21
C THR A 246 0.57 -6.82 -5.24
N LEU A 247 0.04 -5.61 -5.36
CA LEU A 247 0.64 -4.57 -6.21
C LEU A 247 2.01 -4.11 -5.69
N CYS A 248 2.15 -4.00 -4.37
CA CYS A 248 3.44 -3.72 -3.73
C CYS A 248 4.45 -4.83 -4.02
N THR A 249 4.01 -6.09 -3.98
CA THR A 249 4.84 -7.25 -4.32
C THR A 249 5.30 -7.17 -5.77
N GLN A 250 4.37 -6.90 -6.69
CA GLN A 250 4.69 -6.73 -8.10
C GLN A 250 5.69 -5.57 -8.33
N ALA A 251 5.47 -4.42 -7.69
CA ALA A 251 6.36 -3.26 -7.81
C ALA A 251 7.77 -3.55 -7.27
N ALA A 252 7.87 -4.21 -6.10
CA ALA A 252 9.15 -4.59 -5.50
C ALA A 252 9.92 -5.57 -6.39
N TRP A 253 9.28 -6.62 -6.90
CA TRP A 253 9.94 -7.59 -7.78
C TRP A 253 10.33 -7.00 -9.14
N LEU A 254 9.47 -6.18 -9.75
CA LEU A 254 9.84 -5.49 -11.00
C LEU A 254 11.01 -4.52 -10.79
N ALA A 255 11.05 -3.83 -9.66
CA ALA A 255 12.19 -2.98 -9.30
C ALA A 255 13.47 -3.79 -9.06
N ALA A 256 13.38 -4.94 -8.38
CA ALA A 256 14.51 -5.86 -8.20
C ALA A 256 15.08 -6.33 -9.56
N LEU A 257 14.22 -6.70 -10.51
CA LEU A 257 14.65 -7.05 -11.88
C LEU A 257 15.35 -5.90 -12.60
N VAL A 258 14.94 -4.65 -12.37
CA VAL A 258 15.63 -3.48 -12.93
C VAL A 258 17.01 -3.30 -12.29
N LEU A 259 17.12 -3.51 -10.97
CA LEU A 259 18.40 -3.44 -10.24
C LEU A 259 19.39 -4.52 -10.70
N LEU A 260 18.91 -5.72 -11.01
CA LEU A 260 19.75 -6.83 -11.49
C LEU A 260 20.26 -6.64 -12.93
N ARG A 261 19.61 -5.80 -13.74
CA ARG A 261 19.98 -5.56 -15.15
C ARG A 261 21.07 -4.50 -15.34
N GLY A 262 21.54 -3.87 -14.26
CA GLY A 262 22.67 -2.94 -14.28
C GLY A 262 22.29 -1.46 -14.13
N PRO A 263 23.30 -0.56 -14.02
CA PRO A 263 23.22 0.71 -13.28
C PRO A 263 22.21 1.74 -13.80
N ARG A 264 21.67 1.54 -15.00
CA ARG A 264 20.73 2.48 -15.63
C ARG A 264 19.37 2.39 -14.95
N GLY A 265 18.99 3.45 -14.22
CA GLY A 265 17.70 3.54 -13.54
C GLY A 265 17.70 3.02 -12.10
N HIS A 266 18.87 2.65 -11.54
CA HIS A 266 18.98 2.13 -10.18
C HIS A 266 18.36 3.03 -9.11
N ARG A 267 18.50 4.35 -9.23
CA ARG A 267 17.97 5.29 -8.21
C ARG A 267 16.46 5.18 -8.09
N PHE A 268 15.77 5.24 -9.23
CA PHE A 268 14.33 5.11 -9.27
C PHE A 268 13.89 3.69 -8.88
N ALA A 269 14.61 2.65 -9.32
CA ALA A 269 14.31 1.28 -8.91
C ALA A 269 14.45 1.07 -7.40
N TRP A 270 15.51 1.58 -6.76
CA TRP A 270 15.65 1.56 -5.30
C TRP A 270 14.53 2.32 -4.60
N ALA A 271 14.13 3.48 -5.12
CA ALA A 271 13.03 4.24 -4.55
C ALA A 271 11.69 3.49 -4.65
N VAL A 272 11.41 2.85 -5.80
CA VAL A 272 10.21 2.02 -6.01
C VAL A 272 10.25 0.78 -5.10
N TRP A 273 11.38 0.08 -5.03
CA TRP A 273 11.54 -1.11 -4.19
C TRP A 273 11.35 -0.79 -2.70
N ALA A 274 12.04 0.25 -2.21
CA ALA A 274 11.92 0.66 -0.80
C ALA A 274 10.52 1.17 -0.48
N GLY A 275 9.95 2.01 -1.36
CA GLY A 275 8.60 2.54 -1.19
C GLY A 275 7.53 1.45 -1.20
N ALA A 276 7.59 0.54 -2.18
CA ALA A 276 6.68 -0.61 -2.25
C ALA A 276 6.83 -1.52 -1.04
N SER A 277 8.04 -1.69 -0.51
CA SER A 277 8.27 -2.49 0.70
C SER A 277 7.61 -1.87 1.93
N VAL A 278 7.84 -0.58 2.17
CA VAL A 278 7.21 0.15 3.28
C VAL A 278 5.69 0.09 3.16
N VAL A 279 5.15 0.43 1.99
CA VAL A 279 3.69 0.41 1.75
C VAL A 279 3.12 -1.01 1.88
N GLY A 280 3.84 -2.03 1.42
CA GLY A 280 3.43 -3.43 1.51
C GLY A 280 3.32 -3.92 2.96
N PHE A 281 4.33 -3.66 3.78
CA PHE A 281 4.28 -3.92 5.23
C PHE A 281 3.17 -3.14 5.91
N TYR A 282 2.91 -1.92 5.44
CA TYR A 282 1.88 -1.05 5.99
C TYR A 282 0.45 -1.48 5.63
N PHE A 283 0.28 -2.25 4.55
CA PHE A 283 -0.96 -2.98 4.31
C PHE A 283 -1.08 -4.19 5.23
N ILE A 284 -0.11 -5.12 5.19
CA ILE A 284 -0.15 -6.38 5.94
C ILE A 284 1.29 -6.87 6.26
N PRO A 285 1.57 -7.33 7.50
CA PRO A 285 2.88 -7.86 7.89
C PRO A 285 3.39 -9.06 7.07
N THR A 286 2.50 -9.82 6.44
CA THR A 286 2.87 -10.94 5.55
C THR A 286 3.68 -10.49 4.33
N PHE A 287 3.83 -9.18 4.10
CA PHE A 287 4.75 -8.64 3.09
C PHE A 287 6.21 -9.04 3.36
N LEU A 288 6.51 -9.55 4.56
CA LEU A 288 7.79 -10.16 4.88
C LEU A 288 8.25 -11.18 3.83
N TYR A 289 7.35 -12.03 3.32
CA TYR A 289 7.69 -13.05 2.32
C TYR A 289 8.22 -12.44 1.01
N PRO A 290 7.47 -11.58 0.29
CA PRO A 290 7.98 -10.95 -0.94
C PRO A 290 9.16 -10.03 -0.68
N PHE A 291 9.21 -9.35 0.47
CA PHE A 291 10.36 -8.54 0.86
C PHE A 291 11.63 -9.39 0.95
N ALA A 292 11.63 -10.43 1.79
CA ALA A 292 12.79 -11.31 2.00
C ALA A 292 13.24 -11.97 0.70
N GLY A 293 12.30 -12.45 -0.12
CA GLY A 293 12.60 -13.01 -1.43
C GLY A 293 13.27 -11.99 -2.37
N SER A 294 12.79 -10.75 -2.40
CA SER A 294 13.38 -9.70 -3.23
C SER A 294 14.76 -9.24 -2.71
N VAL A 295 14.97 -9.21 -1.39
CA VAL A 295 16.29 -8.93 -0.78
C VAL A 295 17.29 -10.00 -1.19
N ALA A 296 16.92 -11.28 -1.02
CA ALA A 296 17.78 -12.40 -1.39
C ALA A 296 18.17 -12.32 -2.87
N ALA A 297 17.22 -12.00 -3.74
CA ALA A 297 17.49 -11.84 -5.18
C ALA A 297 18.42 -10.67 -5.52
N ILE A 298 18.43 -9.58 -4.74
CA ILE A 298 19.28 -8.40 -5.01
C ILE A 298 20.69 -8.57 -4.43
N VAL A 299 20.82 -9.32 -3.34
CA VAL A 299 22.08 -9.49 -2.59
C VAL A 299 22.92 -10.68 -3.08
N CYS A 300 22.28 -11.75 -3.54
CA CYS A 300 22.92 -12.96 -4.07
C CYS A 300 23.19 -12.83 -5.58
#